data_AF-A0A8C1JP99-F1
#
_entry.id   AF-A0A8C1JP99-F1
#
_cell.length_a   1.000
_cell.length_b   1.000
_cell.length_c   1.000
_cell.angle_alpha   90.00
_cell.angle_beta   90.00
_cell.angle_gamma   90.00
#
_symmetry.space_group_name_H-M   'P 1'
#
loop_
_entity.id
_entity.type
_entity.pdbx_description
1 polymer ?
#
loop_
_entity_poly.entity_id
_entity_poly.type
_entity_poly.pdbx_seq_one_letter_code
_entity_poly.pdbx_strand_id
1 'polypeptide(L)'
;HFELFSIFFFILVNFLKLMAFHDDGVCFLSLGEFKSKVVCEGERLRLGCKVGMQIAVYAAMFGRTQQGTLECPPHHQRAPSVDCSSDVALQVMTSRCQGKRSCVVRASTQEFGDPCYHGTHKYLSVIHTCERIRKRSLACFLSNFSHITNI
;
A
#
# COMPACT_ATOMS: atom_id res chain seq x y z
N HIS A 1 -40.65 -6.39 -30.05
CA HIS A 1 -40.36 -6.79 -28.65
C HIS A 1 -39.00 -7.52 -28.52
N PHE A 2 -38.51 -8.22 -29.56
CA PHE A 2 -37.18 -8.89 -29.54
C PHE A 2 -36.00 -7.91 -29.78
N GLU A 3 -36.19 -6.90 -30.62
CA GLU A 3 -35.12 -5.94 -31.00
C GLU A 3 -34.65 -5.03 -29.83
N LEU A 4 -35.55 -4.66 -28.91
CA LEU A 4 -35.23 -3.79 -27.76
C LEU A 4 -34.39 -4.52 -26.69
N PHE A 5 -34.56 -5.84 -26.55
CA PHE A 5 -33.76 -6.66 -25.64
C PHE A 5 -32.30 -6.76 -26.10
N SER A 6 -32.09 -6.87 -27.43
CA SER A 6 -30.75 -6.84 -28.02
C SER A 6 -30.07 -5.50 -27.76
N ILE A 7 -30.75 -4.37 -28.01
CA ILE A 7 -30.16 -3.03 -27.83
C ILE A 7 -29.82 -2.78 -26.35
N PHE A 8 -30.68 -3.18 -25.41
CA PHE A 8 -30.39 -3.05 -23.99
C PHE A 8 -29.21 -3.92 -23.55
N PHE A 9 -29.09 -5.15 -24.08
CA PHE A 9 -27.93 -6.00 -23.87
C PHE A 9 -26.64 -5.37 -24.44
N PHE A 10 -26.69 -4.78 -25.64
CA PHE A 10 -25.54 -4.07 -26.22
C PHE A 10 -25.16 -2.82 -25.42
N ILE A 11 -26.13 -2.04 -24.93
CA ILE A 11 -25.86 -0.86 -24.09
C ILE A 11 -25.29 -1.31 -22.74
N LEU A 12 -25.83 -2.34 -22.10
CA LEU A 12 -25.32 -2.88 -20.83
C LEU A 12 -23.91 -3.44 -21.00
N VAL A 13 -23.65 -4.18 -22.08
CA VAL A 13 -22.31 -4.71 -22.41
C VAL A 13 -21.34 -3.57 -22.71
N ASN A 14 -21.76 -2.49 -23.39
CA ASN A 14 -20.93 -1.29 -23.59
C ASN A 14 -20.73 -0.45 -22.32
N PHE A 15 -21.72 -0.41 -21.42
CA PHE A 15 -21.64 0.26 -20.12
C PHE A 15 -20.77 -0.53 -19.12
N LEU A 16 -20.77 -1.87 -19.21
CA LEU A 16 -19.78 -2.73 -18.54
C LEU A 16 -18.38 -2.56 -19.17
N LYS A 17 -18.29 -2.29 -20.49
CA LYS A 17 -17.02 -1.98 -21.18
C LYS A 17 -16.39 -0.66 -20.73
N LEU A 18 -17.18 0.29 -20.22
CA LEU A 18 -16.71 1.50 -19.54
C LEU A 18 -15.99 1.20 -18.21
N MET A 19 -16.09 -0.02 -17.68
CA MET A 19 -15.39 -0.45 -16.46
C MET A 19 -14.36 -1.58 -16.69
N ALA A 20 -14.16 -2.03 -17.94
CA ALA A 20 -13.22 -3.11 -18.27
C ALA A 20 -12.60 -2.93 -19.67
N PHE A 21 -11.38 -2.39 -19.71
CA PHE A 21 -10.54 -2.33 -20.90
C PHE A 21 -9.55 -3.51 -20.87
N HIS A 22 -9.66 -4.44 -21.81
CA HIS A 22 -8.71 -5.55 -22.00
C HIS A 22 -8.47 -5.78 -23.50
N ASP A 23 -7.36 -5.23 -24.03
CA ASP A 23 -6.32 -5.95 -24.78
C ASP A 23 -5.15 -4.96 -25.09
N ASP A 24 -3.90 -5.42 -25.01
CA ASP A 24 -2.63 -4.76 -25.41
C ASP A 24 -2.18 -3.42 -24.79
N GLY A 25 -2.81 -2.94 -23.70
CA GLY A 25 -2.45 -1.67 -23.02
C GLY A 25 -3.07 -1.53 -21.63
N VAL A 26 -2.72 -2.44 -20.71
CA VAL A 26 -3.56 -2.76 -19.54
C VAL A 26 -3.73 -1.60 -18.52
N CYS A 27 -4.97 -1.10 -18.39
CA CYS A 27 -5.47 -0.39 -17.21
C CYS A 27 -5.95 -1.42 -16.17
N PHE A 28 -5.11 -1.71 -15.17
CA PHE A 28 -5.53 -2.48 -14.01
C PHE A 28 -6.19 -1.54 -12.99
N LEU A 29 -7.43 -1.83 -12.59
CA LEU A 29 -7.82 -1.61 -11.20
C LEU A 29 -6.97 -2.59 -10.39
N SER A 30 -5.79 -2.15 -9.95
CA SER A 30 -5.07 -2.91 -8.94
C SER A 30 -5.92 -2.86 -7.68
N LEU A 31 -6.72 -3.89 -7.43
CA LEU A 31 -7.04 -4.34 -6.08
C LEU A 31 -5.71 -4.77 -5.47
N GLY A 32 -4.90 -3.77 -5.11
CA GLY A 32 -3.69 -3.98 -4.34
C GLY A 32 -4.15 -4.59 -3.03
N GLU A 33 -3.81 -5.86 -2.80
CA GLU A 33 -4.03 -6.49 -1.51
C GLU A 33 -3.26 -5.65 -0.47
N PHE A 34 -4.00 -5.05 0.47
CA PHE A 34 -3.38 -4.31 1.57
C PHE A 34 -2.78 -5.32 2.54
N LYS A 35 -1.49 -5.18 2.82
CA LYS A 35 -0.75 -6.04 3.72
C LYS A 35 -0.37 -5.25 4.96
N SER A 36 -0.86 -5.71 6.10
CA SER A 36 -0.41 -5.23 7.41
C SER A 36 0.79 -6.04 7.86
N LYS A 37 1.83 -5.37 8.35
CA LYS A 37 2.98 -6.04 8.95
C LYS A 37 3.38 -5.32 10.23
N VAL A 38 3.57 -6.09 11.29
CA VAL A 38 3.93 -5.61 12.62
C VAL A 38 5.27 -6.20 13.04
N VAL A 39 6.12 -5.39 13.68
CA VAL A 39 7.36 -5.84 14.34
C VAL A 39 7.54 -5.11 15.66
N CYS A 40 8.18 -5.75 16.64
CA CYS A 40 8.36 -5.15 17.96
C CYS A 40 9.54 -4.18 17.98
N GLU A 41 9.56 -3.28 18.97
CA GLU A 41 10.71 -2.41 19.22
C GLU A 41 12.01 -3.21 19.37
N GLY A 42 13.05 -2.77 18.67
CA GLY A 42 14.35 -3.45 18.56
C GLY A 42 14.52 -4.30 17.30
N GLU A 43 13.41 -4.77 16.71
CA GLU A 43 13.42 -5.64 15.54
C GLU A 43 13.55 -4.88 14.20
N ARG A 44 13.76 -5.63 13.11
CA ARG A 44 13.89 -5.09 11.75
C ARG A 44 12.69 -5.49 10.90
N LEU A 45 11.87 -4.52 10.52
CA LEU A 45 10.81 -4.70 9.52
C LEU A 45 11.44 -4.91 8.15
N ARG A 46 11.04 -5.98 7.46
CA ARG A 46 11.44 -6.28 6.07
C ARG A 46 10.21 -6.30 5.18
N LEU A 47 10.17 -5.41 4.20
CA LEU A 47 9.15 -5.38 3.15
C LEU A 47 9.78 -5.78 1.81
N GLY A 48 9.01 -6.49 0.98
CA GLY A 48 9.47 -6.98 -0.31
C GLY A 48 8.33 -7.30 -1.24
N CYS A 49 8.44 -6.84 -2.47
CA CYS A 49 7.53 -7.11 -3.56
C CYS A 49 8.19 -7.98 -4.63
N LYS A 50 7.37 -8.62 -5.47
CA LYS A 50 7.82 -9.42 -6.62
C LYS A 50 8.54 -8.53 -7.65
N VAL A 51 9.30 -9.15 -8.56
CA VAL A 51 9.97 -8.45 -9.66
C VAL A 51 8.93 -7.70 -10.52
N GLY A 52 9.21 -6.44 -10.84
CA GLY A 52 8.29 -5.58 -11.59
C GLY A 52 7.22 -4.87 -10.75
N MET A 53 7.28 -4.99 -9.42
CA MET A 53 6.43 -4.27 -8.46
C MET A 53 7.27 -3.42 -7.51
N GLN A 54 6.65 -2.36 -6.98
CA GLN A 54 7.18 -1.47 -5.97
C GLN A 54 6.28 -1.43 -4.75
N ILE A 55 6.88 -1.13 -3.60
CA ILE A 55 6.18 -0.94 -2.34
C ILE A 55 5.50 0.43 -2.36
N ALA A 56 4.20 0.44 -2.07
CA ALA A 56 3.44 1.64 -1.77
C ALA A 56 2.98 1.58 -0.31
N VAL A 57 3.46 2.52 0.50
CA VAL A 57 3.11 2.65 1.91
C VAL A 57 1.82 3.48 2.02
N TYR A 58 0.82 2.97 2.72
CA TYR A 58 -0.45 3.66 2.94
C TYR A 58 -0.58 4.22 4.35
N ALA A 59 -0.18 3.45 5.35
CA ALA A 59 -0.20 3.87 6.74
C ALA A 59 0.99 3.26 7.46
N ALA A 60 1.52 3.98 8.44
CA ALA A 60 2.48 3.44 9.37
C ALA A 60 2.29 4.10 10.74
N MET A 61 2.50 3.32 11.78
CA MET A 61 2.36 3.74 13.17
C MET A 61 3.49 3.12 13.97
N PHE A 62 4.23 3.94 14.71
CA PHE A 62 5.21 3.47 15.68
C PHE A 62 4.75 3.89 17.08
N GLY A 63 4.45 2.92 17.94
CA GLY A 63 3.89 3.21 19.24
C GLY A 63 3.26 2.00 19.90
N ARG A 64 2.24 2.21 20.72
CA ARG A 64 1.53 1.15 21.43
C ARG A 64 0.05 1.48 21.56
N THR A 65 -0.81 0.53 21.18
CA THR A 65 -2.24 0.59 21.52
C THR A 65 -2.53 -0.23 22.78
N GLN A 66 -3.67 0.06 23.41
CA GLN A 66 -4.14 -0.63 24.62
C GLN A 66 -4.29 -2.14 24.44
N GLN A 67 -4.81 -2.58 23.29
CA GLN A 67 -4.97 -4.00 22.96
C GLN A 67 -3.64 -4.69 22.62
N GLY A 68 -2.61 -3.92 22.25
CA GLY A 68 -1.37 -4.46 21.70
C GLY A 68 -1.60 -5.17 20.35
N THR A 69 -0.64 -6.02 19.95
CA THR A 69 -0.82 -6.92 18.80
C THR A 69 -0.45 -8.35 19.19
N LEU A 70 -0.87 -9.32 18.38
CA LEU A 70 -0.53 -10.73 18.59
C LEU A 70 0.99 -10.95 18.54
N GLU A 71 1.69 -10.19 17.70
CA GLU A 71 3.14 -10.26 17.53
C GLU A 71 3.90 -9.62 18.71
N CYS A 72 3.33 -8.58 19.33
CA CYS A 72 3.95 -7.81 20.41
C CYS A 72 2.98 -7.68 21.59
N PRO A 73 2.79 -8.76 22.37
CA PRO A 73 1.86 -8.76 23.49
C PRO A 73 2.25 -7.74 24.57
N PRO A 74 1.31 -7.29 25.41
CA PRO A 74 1.62 -6.44 26.56
C PRO A 74 2.52 -7.18 27.53
N HIS A 75 3.80 -6.81 27.57
CA HIS A 75 4.75 -7.44 28.47
C HIS A 75 4.55 -7.00 29.94
N HIS A 76 3.80 -5.92 30.17
CA HIS A 76 3.51 -5.40 31.51
C HIS A 76 2.02 -5.06 31.66
N GLN A 77 1.42 -5.57 32.75
CA GLN A 77 0.07 -5.20 33.23
C GLN A 77 -0.06 -3.72 33.65
N ARG A 78 1.04 -2.94 33.55
CA ARG A 78 1.14 -1.50 33.85
C ARG A 78 1.37 -0.62 32.61
N ALA A 79 1.23 -1.16 31.40
CA ALA A 79 1.13 -0.26 30.25
C ALA A 79 -0.08 0.66 30.49
N PRO A 80 0.08 2.00 30.48
CA PRO A 80 -1.05 2.89 30.65
C PRO A 80 -2.09 2.58 29.58
N SER A 81 -3.38 2.69 29.94
CA SER A 81 -4.53 2.50 29.05
C SER A 81 -4.67 3.65 28.04
N VAL A 82 -3.56 4.12 27.49
CA VAL A 82 -3.48 5.27 26.60
C VAL A 82 -2.75 4.83 25.35
N ASP A 83 -3.41 5.01 24.21
CA ASP A 83 -2.81 4.77 22.91
C ASP A 83 -1.76 5.85 22.63
N CYS A 84 -0.54 5.43 22.31
CA CYS A 84 0.55 6.34 21.95
C CYS A 84 1.08 5.97 20.57
N SER A 85 1.29 6.97 19.72
CA SER A 85 1.82 6.79 18.37
C SER A 85 2.67 7.96 17.94
N SER A 86 3.68 7.69 17.13
CA SER A 86 4.54 8.71 16.54
C SER A 86 3.98 9.20 15.20
N ASP A 87 3.84 10.51 15.06
CA ASP A 87 3.36 11.16 13.84
C ASP A 87 4.37 11.08 12.69
N VAL A 88 5.66 10.88 12.98
CA VAL A 88 6.70 10.77 11.94
C VAL A 88 6.80 9.37 11.33
N ALA A 89 6.09 8.38 11.88
CA ALA A 89 6.17 6.99 11.44
C ALA A 89 5.86 6.82 9.95
N LEU A 90 4.77 7.44 9.48
CA LEU A 90 4.37 7.41 8.07
C LEU A 90 5.38 8.10 7.16
N GLN A 91 5.89 9.26 7.57
CA GLN A 91 6.87 10.01 6.79
C GLN A 91 8.17 9.22 6.61
N VAL A 92 8.70 8.64 7.69
CA VAL A 92 9.92 7.84 7.66
C VAL A 92 9.72 6.60 6.80
N MET A 93 8.61 5.87 6.98
CA MET A 93 8.34 4.66 6.18
C MET A 93 8.16 4.99 4.69
N THR A 94 7.44 6.06 4.37
CA THR A 94 7.30 6.54 2.99
C THR A 94 8.66 6.90 2.41
N SER A 95 9.47 7.70 3.11
CA SER A 95 10.80 8.09 2.64
C SER A 95 11.74 6.88 2.42
N ARG A 96 11.70 5.90 3.32
CA ARG A 96 12.60 4.74 3.28
C ARG A 96 12.16 3.66 2.30
N CYS A 97 10.85 3.45 2.12
CA CYS A 97 10.30 2.28 1.41
C CYS A 97 9.51 2.59 0.14
N GLN A 98 8.93 3.79 0.00
CA GLN A 98 8.08 4.13 -1.15
C GLN A 98 8.85 3.98 -2.47
N GLY A 99 8.23 3.32 -3.45
CA GLY A 99 8.79 3.14 -4.78
C GLY A 99 9.94 2.12 -4.87
N LYS A 100 10.34 1.49 -3.76
CA LYS A 100 11.39 0.47 -3.75
C LYS A 100 10.79 -0.93 -3.88
N ARG A 101 11.55 -1.87 -4.46
CA ARG A 101 11.15 -3.29 -4.52
C ARG A 101 11.23 -3.97 -3.15
N SER A 102 12.23 -3.60 -2.35
CA SER A 102 12.43 -4.12 -0.99
C SER A 102 13.02 -3.04 -0.12
N CYS A 103 12.62 -3.02 1.16
CA CYS A 103 13.18 -2.13 2.16
C CYS A 103 13.31 -2.83 3.51
N VAL A 104 14.25 -2.35 4.31
CA VAL A 104 14.48 -2.81 5.69
C VAL A 104 14.56 -1.58 6.58
N VAL A 105 13.73 -1.55 7.63
CA VAL A 105 13.68 -0.44 8.60
C VAL A 105 13.72 -1.01 10.01
N ARG A 106 14.50 -0.41 10.90
CA ARG A 106 14.58 -0.83 12.29
C ARG A 106 13.49 -0.12 13.10
N ALA A 107 12.71 -0.88 13.86
CA ALA A 107 11.72 -0.34 14.78
C ALA A 107 12.43 0.18 16.04
N SER A 108 12.86 1.44 16.03
CA SER A 108 13.59 2.06 17.13
C SER A 108 13.20 3.51 17.33
N THR A 109 13.21 3.97 18.59
CA THR A 109 12.98 5.37 18.97
C THR A 109 13.94 6.36 18.32
N GLN A 110 15.13 5.91 17.91
CA GLN A 110 16.08 6.76 17.17
C GLN A 110 15.60 7.15 15.77
N GLU A 111 14.84 6.27 15.11
CA GLU A 111 14.33 6.52 13.75
C GLU A 111 12.96 7.21 13.77
N PHE A 112 12.15 6.91 14.79
CA PHE A 112 10.74 7.31 14.83
C PHE A 112 10.39 8.26 16.00
N GLY A 113 11.33 8.58 16.87
CA GLY A 113 11.06 9.31 18.13
C GLY A 113 10.44 8.43 19.22
N ASP A 114 10.32 8.99 20.42
CA ASP A 114 9.66 8.34 21.57
C ASP A 114 8.49 9.21 22.09
N PRO A 115 7.29 9.07 21.51
CA PRO A 115 6.10 9.80 21.95
C PRO A 115 5.42 9.17 23.17
N CYS A 116 5.90 8.00 23.63
CA CYS A 116 5.28 7.21 24.69
C CYS A 116 6.04 7.40 26.01
N TYR A 117 5.38 7.07 27.12
CA TYR A 117 6.02 7.09 28.44
C TYR A 117 7.18 6.09 28.53
N HIS A 118 8.22 6.48 29.27
CA HIS A 118 9.40 5.63 29.52
C HIS A 118 9.01 4.23 30.01
N GLY A 119 9.63 3.20 29.42
CA GLY A 119 9.37 1.79 29.76
C GLY A 119 8.20 1.15 28.99
N THR A 120 7.56 1.88 28.08
CA THR A 120 6.52 1.31 27.20
C THR A 120 7.17 0.59 26.01
N HIS A 121 6.91 -0.72 25.90
CA HIS A 121 7.40 -1.51 24.77
C HIS A 121 6.54 -1.26 23.52
N LYS A 122 7.11 -0.55 22.55
CA LYS A 122 6.42 -0.12 21.33
C LYS A 122 6.50 -1.19 20.23
N TYR A 123 5.75 -0.99 19.16
CA TYR A 123 5.83 -1.76 17.93
C TYR A 123 5.61 -0.86 16.72
N LEU A 124 6.18 -1.28 15.58
CA LEU A 124 5.98 -0.63 14.29
C LEU A 124 4.94 -1.43 13.51
N SER A 125 3.80 -0.81 13.20
CA SER A 125 2.76 -1.35 12.32
C SER A 125 2.78 -0.60 10.99
N VAL A 126 2.78 -1.33 9.88
CA VAL A 126 2.82 -0.75 8.53
C VAL A 126 1.81 -1.42 7.63
N ILE A 127 0.96 -0.62 7.02
CA ILE A 127 0.04 -1.03 5.95
C ILE A 127 0.65 -0.60 4.63
N HIS A 128 0.92 -1.58 3.77
CA HIS A 128 1.52 -1.38 2.46
C HIS A 128 0.84 -2.23 1.41
N THR A 129 1.03 -1.91 0.14
CA THR A 129 0.73 -2.80 -0.98
C THR A 129 1.93 -2.90 -1.92
N CYS A 130 1.83 -3.85 -2.85
CA CYS A 130 2.76 -3.98 -3.97
C CYS A 130 2.04 -3.57 -5.25
N GLU A 131 2.41 -2.43 -5.80
CA GLU A 131 1.87 -1.94 -7.07
C GLU A 131 2.85 -2.20 -8.22
N ARG A 132 2.34 -2.33 -9.45
CA ARG A 132 3.20 -2.50 -10.62
C ARG A 132 4.01 -1.23 -10.85
N ILE A 133 5.32 -1.37 -11.08
CA ILE A 133 6.17 -0.23 -11.42
C ILE A 133 5.66 0.34 -12.74
N ARG A 134 5.03 1.52 -12.70
CA ARG A 134 4.71 2.27 -13.91
C ARG A 134 6.01 2.77 -14.50
N LYS A 135 6.61 1.97 -15.39
CA LYS A 135 7.67 2.50 -16.26
C LYS A 135 7.01 3.54 -17.16
N ARG A 136 7.46 4.80 -17.09
CA ARG A 136 7.28 5.73 -18.21
C ARG A 136 8.09 5.19 -19.39
N SER A 137 7.53 4.19 -20.06
CA SER A 137 7.98 3.83 -21.39
C SER A 137 7.31 4.82 -22.36
N LEU A 138 8.09 5.41 -23.27
CA LEU A 138 7.56 6.18 -24.39
C LEU A 138 6.52 5.40 -25.22
N ALA A 139 6.45 4.06 -25.07
CA ALA A 139 5.43 3.22 -25.69
C ALA A 139 3.98 3.56 -25.27
N CYS A 140 3.73 4.09 -24.07
CA CYS A 140 2.38 4.56 -23.68
C CYS A 140 2.04 5.97 -24.19
N PHE A 141 3.06 6.79 -24.49
CA PHE A 141 2.84 8.15 -25.01
C PHE A 141 2.73 8.17 -26.54
N LEU A 142 3.43 7.26 -27.24
CA LEU A 142 3.43 7.22 -28.71
C LEU A 142 2.26 6.45 -29.34
N SER A 143 1.52 5.62 -28.58
CA SER A 143 0.27 5.01 -29.08
C SER A 143 -0.86 6.03 -29.28
N ASN A 144 -0.75 7.23 -28.70
CA ASN A 144 -1.66 8.34 -29.00
C ASN A 144 -1.38 9.01 -30.36
N PHE A 145 -0.23 8.76 -31.00
CA PHE A 145 0.13 9.43 -32.25
C PHE A 145 -0.02 8.56 -33.50
N SER A 146 0.06 7.23 -33.40
CA SER A 146 -0.11 6.34 -34.55
C SER A 146 -1.58 6.05 -34.92
N HIS A 147 -2.55 6.43 -34.08
CA HIS A 147 -3.98 6.28 -34.40
C HIS A 147 -4.63 7.54 -35.03
N ILE A 148 -3.86 8.61 -35.26
CA ILE A 148 -4.36 9.87 -35.87
C ILE A 148 -3.91 10.03 -37.33
N THR A 149 -2.99 9.20 -37.86
CA THR A 149 -2.51 9.34 -39.26
C THR A 149 -2.99 8.27 -40.22
N ASN A 150 -4.15 7.65 -39.99
CA ASN A 150 -4.88 6.93 -41.04
C ASN A 150 -6.35 7.36 -41.03
N ILE A 151 -6.56 8.60 -41.50
CA ILE A 151 -7.78 9.04 -42.19
C ILE A 151 -7.41 9.15 -43.66
#